data_AF-A0A2N2E1V7-F1
#
_entry.id   AF-A0A2N2E1V7-F1
#
_cell.length_a   1.000
_cell.length_b   1.000
_cell.length_c   1.000
_cell.angle_alpha   90.00
_cell.angle_beta   90.00
_cell.angle_gamma   90.00
#
_symmetry.space_group_name_H-M   'P 1'
#
loop_
_entity.id
_entity.type
_entity.pdbx_description
1 polymer ?
#
loop_
_entity_poly.entity_id
_entity_poly.type
_entity_poly.pdbx_seq_one_letter_code
_entity_poly.pdbx_strand_id
1 'polypeptide(L)'
;MKRKLSLYLLIAISFFQANLLLPIQPALADESLLNSQVGFSEGGDIQSAFGSEEPSDIRYTVSRIIISVLTLVGIIFVIILIIAGFKYMTAAGNEETARTAIRQITQAVIGLLIILAAWSITYFVMRHLAGAVGNNPLLP
;
A
#
# COMPACT_ATOMS: atom_id res chain seq x y z
N MET A 1 11.45 -6.60 -28.27
CA MET A 1 11.17 -6.53 -26.80
C MET A 1 10.17 -5.42 -26.42
N LYS A 2 10.27 -4.19 -26.95
CA LYS A 2 9.38 -3.05 -26.61
C LYS A 2 7.86 -3.33 -26.80
N ARG A 3 7.50 -4.16 -27.79
CA ARG A 3 6.10 -4.53 -28.09
C ARG A 3 5.43 -5.41 -27.03
N LYS A 4 6.19 -6.33 -26.40
CA LYS A 4 5.64 -7.18 -25.32
C LYS A 4 5.55 -6.41 -24.01
N LEU A 5 6.51 -5.53 -23.74
CA LEU A 5 6.50 -4.63 -22.59
C LEU A 5 5.32 -3.65 -22.63
N SER A 6 5.03 -3.06 -23.80
CA SER A 6 3.85 -2.21 -24.00
C SER A 6 2.52 -2.98 -23.85
N LEU A 7 2.50 -4.27 -24.14
CA LEU A 7 1.30 -5.12 -24.03
C LEU A 7 0.98 -5.44 -22.56
N TYR A 8 1.99 -5.80 -21.75
CA TYR A 8 1.82 -5.96 -20.31
C TYR A 8 1.43 -4.65 -19.61
N LEU A 9 1.97 -3.51 -20.07
CA LEU A 9 1.64 -2.19 -19.54
C LEU A 9 0.19 -1.79 -19.86
N LEU A 10 -0.33 -2.12 -21.05
CA LEU A 10 -1.73 -1.89 -21.41
C LEU A 10 -2.70 -2.80 -20.63
N ILE A 11 -2.33 -4.07 -20.39
CA ILE A 11 -3.12 -4.98 -19.56
C ILE A 11 -3.20 -4.47 -18.11
N ALA A 12 -2.09 -4.00 -17.54
CA ALA A 12 -2.07 -3.42 -16.20
C ALA A 12 -2.91 -2.14 -16.09
N ILE A 13 -2.87 -1.27 -17.10
CA ILE A 13 -3.69 -0.04 -17.16
C ILE A 13 -5.17 -0.37 -17.30
N SER A 14 -5.52 -1.37 -18.12
CA SER A 14 -6.92 -1.80 -18.28
C SER A 14 -7.46 -2.41 -16.99
N PHE A 15 -6.65 -3.15 -16.24
CA PHE A 15 -7.02 -3.71 -14.94
C PHE A 15 -7.22 -2.60 -13.88
N PHE A 16 -6.38 -1.56 -13.92
CA PHE A 16 -6.53 -0.39 -13.04
C PHE A 16 -7.79 0.43 -13.36
N GLN A 17 -8.13 0.61 -14.64
CA GLN A 17 -9.36 1.31 -15.05
C GLN A 17 -10.64 0.52 -14.77
N ALA A 18 -10.60 -0.82 -14.87
CA ALA A 18 -11.74 -1.67 -14.54
C ALA A 18 -12.15 -1.56 -13.06
N ASN A 19 -11.19 -1.29 -12.17
CA ASN A 19 -11.44 -1.04 -10.74
C ASN A 19 -11.94 0.38 -10.44
N LEU A 20 -11.88 1.31 -11.40
CA LEU A 20 -12.28 2.70 -11.22
C LEU A 20 -13.78 2.93 -11.50
N LEU A 21 -14.43 2.04 -12.27
CA LEU A 21 -15.82 2.20 -12.74
C LEU A 21 -16.85 1.30 -12.06
N LEU A 22 -16.45 0.31 -11.26
CA LEU A 22 -17.36 -0.55 -10.51
C LEU A 22 -17.38 -0.11 -9.04
N PRO A 23 -18.56 -0.01 -8.37
CA PRO A 23 -18.58 0.14 -6.92
C PRO A 23 -17.81 -1.04 -6.32
N ILE A 24 -16.84 -0.73 -5.47
CA ILE A 24 -15.97 -1.72 -4.79
C ILE A 24 -16.89 -2.63 -3.99
N GLN A 25 -17.24 -3.79 -4.54
CA GLN A 25 -17.88 -4.85 -3.79
C GLN A 25 -16.75 -5.57 -3.04
N PRO A 26 -16.80 -5.69 -1.70
CA PRO A 26 -15.78 -6.41 -0.95
C PRO A 26 -15.74 -7.84 -1.46
N ALA A 27 -14.62 -8.22 -2.09
CA ALA A 27 -14.36 -9.60 -2.43
C ALA A 27 -14.23 -10.36 -1.10
N LEU A 28 -15.11 -11.34 -0.87
CA LEU A 28 -15.15 -12.15 0.35
C LEU A 28 -13.88 -13.02 0.42
N ALA A 29 -12.78 -12.43 0.91
CA ALA A 29 -11.66 -13.15 1.47
C ALA A 29 -12.00 -13.48 2.93
N ASP A 30 -11.60 -14.66 3.41
CA ASP A 30 -11.79 -15.09 4.81
C ASP A 30 -11.25 -14.01 5.77
N GLU A 31 -12.19 -13.32 6.40
CA GLU A 31 -11.99 -12.10 7.19
C GLU A 31 -11.12 -12.35 8.42
N SER A 32 -11.01 -13.58 8.90
CA SER A 32 -10.55 -13.88 10.27
C SER A 32 -9.08 -13.53 10.57
N LEU A 33 -8.19 -13.57 9.58
CA LEU A 33 -6.78 -13.22 9.77
C LEU A 33 -6.45 -11.78 9.38
N LEU A 34 -7.19 -11.21 8.43
CA LEU A 34 -7.03 -9.83 7.95
C LEU A 34 -7.71 -8.80 8.88
N ASN A 35 -8.86 -9.15 9.50
CA ASN A 35 -9.52 -8.30 10.50
C ASN A 35 -8.74 -8.20 11.82
N SER A 36 -7.95 -9.23 12.15
CA SER A 36 -7.13 -9.22 13.37
C SER A 36 -5.93 -8.28 13.27
N GLN A 37 -5.56 -7.86 12.05
CA GLN A 37 -4.51 -6.89 11.80
C GLN A 37 -5.11 -5.49 11.88
N VAL A 38 -5.15 -4.95 13.10
CA VAL A 38 -5.41 -3.53 13.38
C VAL A 38 -4.63 -2.68 12.38
N GLY A 39 -5.33 -2.05 11.44
CA GLY A 39 -4.81 -1.18 10.37
C GLY A 39 -4.81 -1.73 8.93
N PHE A 40 -5.13 -3.01 8.71
CA PHE A 40 -5.46 -3.57 7.39
C PHE A 40 -6.87 -4.15 7.29
N SER A 41 -7.49 -4.44 8.44
CA SER A 41 -8.93 -4.78 8.61
C SER A 41 -9.91 -3.79 7.98
N GLU A 42 -9.39 -2.66 7.54
CA GLU A 42 -10.10 -1.41 7.45
C GLU A 42 -9.60 -0.68 6.19
N GLY A 43 -9.85 -1.29 5.03
CA GLY A 43 -10.03 -0.49 3.81
C GLY A 43 -11.13 0.58 3.99
N GLY A 44 -11.95 0.45 5.04
CA GLY A 44 -12.97 1.38 5.54
C GLY A 44 -12.52 2.36 6.65
N ASP A 45 -11.62 2.04 7.59
CA ASP A 45 -11.27 2.95 8.69
C ASP A 45 -10.12 3.89 8.42
N ILE A 46 -9.25 3.65 7.43
CA ILE A 46 -8.48 4.80 6.92
C ILE A 46 -9.47 5.81 6.34
N GLN A 47 -10.59 5.36 5.78
CA GLN A 47 -11.63 6.22 5.23
C GLN A 47 -12.53 6.83 6.33
N SER A 48 -12.76 6.15 7.46
CA SER A 48 -13.53 6.63 8.62
C SER A 48 -12.72 7.52 9.57
N ALA A 49 -11.39 7.31 9.70
CA ALA A 49 -10.49 8.12 10.52
C ALA A 49 -10.30 9.55 9.99
N PHE A 50 -10.69 9.82 8.74
CA PHE A 50 -10.62 11.14 8.11
C PHE A 50 -11.99 11.79 7.84
N GLY A 51 -13.08 11.25 8.38
CA GLY A 51 -14.41 11.85 8.34
C GLY A 51 -15.47 10.88 7.83
N SER A 52 -16.64 10.91 8.49
CA SER A 52 -17.83 10.14 8.13
C SER A 52 -18.34 10.41 6.72
N GLU A 53 -19.21 9.53 6.22
CA GLU A 53 -19.85 9.48 4.89
C GLU A 53 -20.70 10.71 4.49
N GLU A 54 -20.37 11.91 4.95
CA GLU A 54 -20.95 13.16 4.48
C GLU A 54 -20.26 13.58 3.16
N PRO A 55 -20.99 13.71 2.03
CA PRO A 55 -20.43 13.87 0.68
C PRO A 55 -19.64 15.15 0.40
N SER A 56 -19.38 16.00 1.41
CA SER A 56 -18.74 17.32 1.23
C SER A 56 -17.51 17.57 2.11
N ASP A 57 -16.99 16.57 2.83
CA ASP A 57 -15.78 16.77 3.62
C ASP A 57 -14.52 16.58 2.75
N ILE A 58 -13.76 17.68 2.57
CA ILE A 58 -12.52 17.69 1.79
C ILE A 58 -11.54 16.64 2.32
N ARG A 59 -11.59 16.38 3.64
CA ARG A 59 -10.73 15.41 4.34
C ARG A 59 -10.96 13.98 3.84
N TYR A 60 -12.21 13.60 3.59
CA TYR A 60 -12.58 12.29 3.06
C TYR A 60 -12.06 12.09 1.62
N THR A 61 -12.25 13.09 0.77
CA THR A 61 -11.79 13.06 -0.63
C THR A 61 -10.27 12.95 -0.71
N VAL A 62 -9.55 13.72 0.11
CA VAL A 62 -8.08 13.68 0.17
C VAL A 62 -7.59 12.31 0.62
N SER A 63 -8.22 11.72 1.63
CA SER A 63 -7.82 10.42 2.19
C SER A 63 -8.02 9.29 1.19
N ARG A 64 -9.14 9.31 0.46
CA ARG A 64 -9.41 8.37 -0.64
C ARG A 64 -8.35 8.45 -1.74
N ILE A 65 -7.93 9.65 -2.10
CA ILE A 65 -6.86 9.86 -3.10
C ILE A 65 -5.53 9.31 -2.58
N ILE A 66 -5.17 9.58 -1.32
CA ILE A 66 -3.93 9.09 -0.70
C ILE A 66 -3.89 7.56 -0.70
N ILE A 67 -4.98 6.89 -0.26
CA ILE A 67 -5.05 5.42 -0.23
C ILE A 67 -4.93 4.86 -1.65
N SER A 68 -5.65 5.45 -2.62
CA SER A 68 -5.60 5.00 -4.01
C SER A 68 -4.22 5.16 -4.65
N VAL A 69 -3.47 6.21 -4.28
CA VAL A 69 -2.10 6.41 -4.76
C VAL A 69 -1.15 5.44 -4.05
N LEU A 70 -1.32 5.21 -2.74
CA LEU A 70 -0.47 4.32 -1.96
C LEU A 70 -0.56 2.86 -2.41
N THR A 71 -1.75 2.38 -2.77
CA THR A 71 -1.94 1.03 -3.32
C THR A 71 -1.28 0.88 -4.70
N LEU A 72 -1.43 1.87 -5.58
CA LEU A 72 -0.78 1.89 -6.89
C LEU A 72 0.75 1.89 -6.75
N VAL A 73 1.28 2.70 -5.82
CA VAL A 73 2.72 2.74 -5.53
C VAL A 73 3.21 1.38 -5.01
N GLY A 74 2.50 0.77 -4.05
CA GLY A 74 2.85 -0.55 -3.52
C GLY A 74 2.96 -1.63 -4.60
N ILE A 75 2.00 -1.68 -5.53
CA ILE A 75 2.02 -2.62 -6.66
C ILE A 75 3.24 -2.37 -7.58
N ILE A 76 3.56 -1.11 -7.86
CA ILE A 76 4.73 -0.74 -8.68
C ILE A 76 6.02 -1.22 -8.03
N PHE A 77 6.18 -1.03 -6.71
CA PHE A 77 7.36 -1.50 -5.98
C PHE A 77 7.54 -3.02 -6.09
N VAL A 78 6.44 -3.79 -5.98
CA VAL A 78 6.48 -5.25 -6.13
C VAL A 78 6.89 -5.65 -7.55
N ILE A 79 6.36 -5.00 -8.59
CA ILE A 79 6.73 -5.28 -9.98
C ILE A 79 8.22 -5.01 -10.23
N ILE A 80 8.74 -3.89 -9.73
CA ILE A 80 10.16 -3.54 -9.85
C ILE A 80 11.02 -4.58 -9.11
N LEU A 81 10.61 -5.02 -7.93
CA LEU A 81 11.31 -6.04 -7.16
C LEU A 81 11.41 -7.37 -7.93
N ILE A 82 10.32 -7.79 -8.59
CA ILE A 82 10.29 -8.99 -9.42
C ILE A 82 11.26 -8.84 -10.60
N ILE A 83 11.21 -7.73 -11.34
CA ILE A 83 12.08 -7.50 -12.50
C ILE A 83 13.56 -7.44 -12.09
N ALA A 84 13.87 -6.75 -10.98
CA ALA A 84 15.23 -6.66 -10.46
C ALA A 84 15.73 -8.02 -9.95
N GLY A 85 14.86 -8.81 -9.33
CA GLY A 85 15.14 -10.19 -8.92
C GLY A 85 15.46 -11.09 -10.10
N PHE A 86 14.65 -11.06 -11.16
CA PHE A 86 14.95 -11.78 -12.40
C PHE A 86 16.28 -11.34 -13.02
N LYS A 87 16.55 -10.03 -13.06
CA LYS A 87 17.80 -9.49 -13.58
C LYS A 87 19.02 -9.99 -12.78
N TYR A 88 18.89 -10.10 -11.46
CA TYR A 88 19.92 -10.67 -10.60
C TYR A 88 20.14 -12.15 -10.89
N MET A 89 19.06 -12.93 -11.04
CA MET A 89 19.13 -14.37 -11.36
C MET A 89 19.73 -14.63 -12.75
N THR A 90 19.49 -13.76 -13.73
CA THR A 90 20.00 -13.90 -15.09
C THR A 90 21.40 -13.31 -15.30
N ALA A 91 22.05 -12.77 -14.27
CA ALA A 91 23.34 -12.08 -14.40
C ALA A 91 24.49 -13.00 -14.85
N ALA A 92 24.36 -14.33 -14.72
CA ALA A 92 25.22 -15.35 -15.32
C ALA A 92 26.74 -15.05 -15.27
N GLY A 93 27.24 -14.53 -14.14
CA GLY A 93 28.66 -14.23 -13.92
C GLY A 93 29.12 -12.81 -14.29
N ASN A 94 28.25 -11.96 -14.83
CA ASN A 94 28.55 -10.54 -15.02
C ASN A 94 28.34 -9.77 -13.70
N GLU A 95 29.44 -9.38 -13.05
CA GLU A 95 29.43 -8.67 -11.77
C GLU A 95 28.73 -7.30 -11.85
N GLU A 96 28.81 -6.61 -12.99
CA GLU A 96 28.22 -5.28 -13.17
C GLU A 96 26.69 -5.35 -13.18
N THR A 97 26.13 -6.34 -13.86
CA THR A 97 24.67 -6.54 -13.93
C THR A 97 24.12 -7.03 -12.59
N ALA A 98 24.84 -7.92 -11.91
CA ALA A 98 24.50 -8.39 -10.57
C ALA A 98 24.51 -7.25 -9.55
N ARG A 99 25.55 -6.42 -9.54
CA ARG A 99 25.67 -5.26 -8.63
C ARG A 99 24.58 -4.23 -8.88
N THR A 100 24.23 -4.00 -10.14
CA THR A 100 23.14 -3.10 -10.51
C THR A 100 21.79 -3.63 -10.05
N ALA A 101 21.52 -4.93 -10.22
CA ALA A 101 20.28 -5.55 -9.79
C ALA A 101 20.13 -5.52 -8.25
N ILE A 102 21.20 -5.85 -7.51
CA ILE A 102 21.20 -5.72 -6.04
C ILE A 102 20.91 -4.29 -5.61
N ARG A 103 21.56 -3.29 -6.22
CA ARG A 103 21.29 -1.88 -5.90
C ARG A 103 19.82 -1.52 -6.10
N GLN A 104 19.19 -1.99 -7.18
CA GLN A 104 17.77 -1.77 -7.45
C GLN A 104 16.87 -2.48 -6.41
N ILE A 105 17.19 -3.71 -6.02
CA ILE A 105 16.46 -4.44 -4.98
C ILE A 105 16.58 -3.71 -3.64
N THR A 106 17.78 -3.31 -3.22
CA THR A 106 18.00 -2.60 -1.96
C THR A 106 17.20 -1.30 -1.91
N GLN A 107 17.18 -0.52 -2.99
CA GLN A 107 16.38 0.71 -3.07
C GLN A 107 14.87 0.43 -2.96
N ALA A 108 14.38 -0.60 -3.65
CA ALA A 108 12.98 -1.00 -3.58
C ALA A 108 12.57 -1.47 -2.17
N VAL A 109 13.42 -2.26 -1.51
CA VAL A 109 13.20 -2.75 -0.15
C VAL A 109 13.21 -1.62 0.87
N ILE A 110 14.14 -0.65 0.75
CA ILE A 110 14.16 0.52 1.63
C ILE A 110 12.88 1.33 1.49
N GLY A 111 12.39 1.55 0.27
CA GLY A 111 11.12 2.24 0.03
C GLY A 111 9.94 1.53 0.71
N LEU A 112 9.86 0.20 0.57
CA LEU A 112 8.83 -0.59 1.24
C LEU A 112 8.94 -0.51 2.77
N LEU A 113 10.17 -0.58 3.30
CA LEU A 113 10.43 -0.51 4.73
C LEU A 113 10.02 0.84 5.33
N ILE A 114 10.22 1.95 4.60
CA ILE A 114 9.77 3.28 5.03
C ILE A 114 8.25 3.33 5.14
N ILE A 115 7.51 2.76 4.18
CA ILE A 115 6.04 2.74 4.21
C ILE A 115 5.55 1.95 5.43
N LEU A 116 6.13 0.78 5.68
CA LEU A 116 5.80 -0.05 6.85
C LEU A 116 6.17 0.65 8.17
N ALA A 117 7.32 1.32 8.22
CA ALA A 117 7.76 2.06 9.39
C ALA A 117 6.85 3.26 9.68
N ALA A 118 6.43 4.02 8.66
CA ALA A 118 5.51 5.14 8.82
C ALA A 118 4.17 4.70 9.42
N TRP A 119 3.66 3.56 8.97
CA TRP A 119 2.46 2.96 9.52
C TRP A 119 2.65 2.51 10.98
N SER A 120 3.74 1.80 11.26
CA SER A 120 4.07 1.33 12.61
C SER A 120 4.21 2.48 13.60
N ILE A 121 4.82 3.60 13.19
CA ILE A 121 4.99 4.79 14.04
C ILE A 121 3.63 5.45 14.30
N THR A 122 2.81 5.63 13.26
CA THR A 122 1.47 6.21 13.40
C THR A 122 0.62 5.41 14.38
N TYR A 123 0.60 4.09 14.23
CA TYR A 123 -0.12 3.19 15.12
C TYR A 123 0.39 3.28 16.56
N PHE A 124 1.71 3.31 16.74
CA PHE A 124 2.34 3.47 18.05
C PHE A 124 1.89 4.77 18.73
N VAL A 125 1.95 5.91 18.03
CA VAL A 125 1.53 7.21 18.57
C VAL A 125 0.04 7.20 18.90
N MET A 126 -0.81 6.72 17.99
CA MET A 126 -2.25 6.71 18.20
C MET A 126 -2.66 5.88 19.43
N ARG A 127 -2.04 4.72 19.63
CA ARG A 127 -2.29 3.87 20.80
C ARG A 127 -1.88 4.53 22.12
N HIS A 128 -0.77 5.26 22.14
CA HIS A 128 -0.32 5.99 23.33
C HIS A 128 -1.22 7.17 23.64
N LEU A 129 -1.68 7.90 22.61
CA LEU A 129 -2.63 8.99 22.77
C LEU A 129 -4.01 8.50 23.23
N ALA A 130 -4.54 7.44 22.64
CA ALA A 130 -5.81 6.84 23.06
C ALA A 130 -5.77 6.35 24.52
N GLY A 131 -4.66 5.72 24.94
CA GLY A 131 -4.46 5.32 26.33
C GLY A 131 -4.33 6.49 27.31
N ALA A 132 -3.78 7.63 26.86
CA ALA A 132 -3.66 8.84 27.66
C ALA A 132 -4.97 9.64 27.76
N VAL A 133 -5.80 9.62 26.71
CA VAL A 133 -7.10 10.31 26.66
C VAL A 133 -8.23 9.49 27.30
N GLY A 134 -8.14 8.16 27.26
CA GLY A 134 -9.20 7.23 27.70
C GLY A 134 -9.23 6.85 29.20
N ASN A 135 -8.48 7.52 30.07
CA ASN A 135 -8.41 7.17 31.50
C ASN A 135 -8.77 8.33 32.46
N ASN A 136 -9.71 9.19 32.08
CA ASN A 136 -10.38 10.08 33.04
C ASN A 136 -11.80 9.58 33.36
N PRO A 137 -11.97 8.70 34.38
CA PRO A 137 -13.25 8.52 35.04
C PRO A 137 -13.50 9.72 35.96
N LEU A 138 -13.87 10.86 35.40
CA LEU A 138 -14.41 12.01 36.13
C LEU A 138 -15.59 12.49 35.26
N LEU A 139 -16.84 12.17 35.58
CA LEU A 139 -17.61 12.54 36.77
C LEU A 139 -18.73 11.49 37.01
N PRO A 140 -19.38 11.44 38.20
CA PRO A 140 -20.52 10.55 38.47
C PRO A 140 -21.68 10.69 37.47
#